data_AF-A0A7C5IA66-F1
#
_entry.id   AF-A0A7C5IA66-F1
#
_cell.length_a   1.000
_cell.length_b   1.000
_cell.length_c   1.000
_cell.angle_alpha   90.00
_cell.angle_beta   90.00
_cell.angle_gamma   90.00
#
_symmetry.space_group_name_H-M   'P 1'
#
loop_
_entity.id
_entity.type
_entity.pdbx_description
1 polymer ?
#
loop_
_entity_poly.entity_id
_entity_poly.type
_entity_poly.pdbx_seq_one_letter_code
_entity_poly.pdbx_strand_id
1 'polypeptide(L)'
;MTNNQPMQSVSPVVEVLVQLLGDVPGSDEEIKARRQEVLAAAASFDPSSHQVAQALSSCIKRLRARAAEVRRAVPSRPTEPRPEVVFHERETVLMPPLPERPAPAVERMTWDATERMLYEDVLNLFELGDQAGAMTSLERLVMLNPHAEELATFIEKNGSLLRSLYEEHFGSLDRVPVPMQDAHPIKIPTRYPQVVMDVLRLVDGHRSIRDILKRSVLGEVQTLCSVGHLARCGFLELA
;
A
#
# COMPACT_ATOMS: atom_id res chain seq x y z
N MET A 1 25.47 -47.89 -29.57
CA MET A 1 24.91 -46.54 -29.78
C MET A 1 24.61 -45.96 -28.41
N THR A 2 25.55 -45.22 -27.82
CA THR A 2 25.40 -44.57 -26.51
C THR A 2 24.89 -43.16 -26.72
N ASN A 3 23.68 -42.91 -26.25
CA ASN A 3 22.97 -41.64 -26.37
C ASN A 3 23.55 -40.65 -25.35
N ASN A 4 24.44 -39.77 -25.78
CA ASN A 4 24.93 -38.65 -24.98
C ASN A 4 23.86 -37.54 -25.00
N GLN A 5 22.97 -37.54 -24.00
CA GLN A 5 22.12 -36.37 -23.76
C GLN A 5 22.98 -35.25 -23.14
N PRO A 6 22.93 -34.03 -23.67
CA PRO A 6 23.62 -32.89 -23.07
C PRO A 6 22.98 -32.58 -21.71
N MET A 7 23.79 -32.55 -20.65
CA MET A 7 23.37 -32.05 -19.33
C MET A 7 22.89 -30.61 -19.50
N GLN A 8 21.57 -30.42 -19.37
CA GLN A 8 20.98 -29.09 -19.28
C GLN A 8 21.53 -28.45 -17.99
N SER A 9 22.25 -27.35 -18.14
CA SER A 9 22.72 -26.54 -17.03
C SER A 9 21.50 -26.07 -16.23
N VAL A 10 21.39 -26.55 -14.99
CA VAL A 10 20.34 -26.14 -14.07
C VAL A 10 20.48 -24.64 -13.83
N SER A 11 19.37 -23.91 -13.85
CA SER A 11 19.37 -22.47 -13.62
C SER A 11 19.91 -22.17 -12.22
N PRO A 12 20.78 -21.16 -12.03
CA PRO A 12 21.31 -20.79 -10.72
C PRO A 12 20.21 -20.43 -9.71
N VAL A 13 19.04 -20.00 -10.19
CA VAL A 13 17.86 -19.75 -9.34
C VAL A 13 17.31 -21.06 -8.76
N VAL A 14 17.32 -22.14 -9.54
CA VAL A 14 16.83 -23.45 -9.11
C VAL A 14 17.78 -24.07 -8.09
N GLU A 15 19.10 -23.88 -8.23
CA GLU A 15 20.07 -24.33 -7.24
C GLU A 15 19.86 -23.66 -5.87
N VAL A 16 19.62 -22.34 -5.88
CA VAL A 16 19.32 -21.59 -4.64
C VAL A 16 18.00 -22.05 -4.03
N LEU A 17 16.95 -22.27 -4.83
CA LEU A 17 15.67 -22.77 -4.32
C LEU A 17 15.78 -24.19 -3.75
N VAL A 18 16.54 -25.08 -4.38
CA VAL A 18 16.77 -26.44 -3.86
C VAL A 18 17.56 -26.40 -2.54
N GLN A 19 18.56 -25.52 -2.41
CA GLN A 19 19.25 -25.32 -1.13
C GLN A 19 18.32 -24.78 -0.05
N LEU A 20 17.52 -23.75 -0.37
CA LEU A 20 16.59 -23.14 0.58
C LEU A 20 15.49 -24.11 1.02
N LEU A 21 15.01 -24.98 0.12
CA LEU A 21 13.99 -25.99 0.43
C LEU A 21 14.57 -27.20 1.16
N GLY A 22 15.85 -27.54 0.93
CA GLY A 22 16.53 -28.64 1.63
C GLY A 22 16.70 -28.40 3.13
N ASP A 23 16.75 -27.13 3.54
CA ASP A 23 16.89 -26.72 4.94
C ASP A 23 15.53 -26.57 5.66
N VAL A 24 14.41 -26.80 4.98
CA VAL A 24 13.07 -26.72 5.58
C VAL A 24 12.77 -28.02 6.34
N PRO A 25 12.51 -27.96 7.65
CA PRO A 25 12.19 -29.15 8.43
C PRO A 25 10.92 -29.83 7.92
N GLY A 26 10.96 -31.17 7.82
CA GLY A 26 9.92 -31.98 7.18
C GLY A 26 8.77 -32.38 8.10
N SER A 27 8.89 -32.09 9.41
CA SER A 27 7.86 -32.39 10.41
C SER A 27 7.58 -31.22 11.35
N ASP A 28 6.37 -31.19 11.91
CA ASP A 28 5.95 -30.18 12.89
C ASP A 28 6.85 -30.14 14.14
N GLU A 29 7.40 -31.29 14.55
CA GLU A 29 8.32 -31.37 15.69
C GLU A 29 9.65 -30.72 15.37
N GLU A 30 10.21 -30.97 14.17
CA GLU A 30 11.44 -30.34 13.71
C GLU A 30 11.25 -28.82 13.53
N ILE A 31 10.09 -28.37 13.04
CA ILE A 31 9.75 -26.94 12.95
C ILE A 31 9.76 -26.30 14.36
N LYS A 32 9.14 -26.95 15.36
CA LYS A 32 9.11 -26.46 16.74
C LYS A 32 10.51 -26.42 17.36
N ALA A 33 11.31 -27.46 17.16
CA ALA A 33 12.69 -27.52 17.64
C ALA A 33 13.54 -26.42 16.99
N ARG A 34 13.45 -26.26 15.67
CA ARG A 34 14.18 -25.22 14.94
C ARG A 34 13.76 -23.82 15.37
N ARG A 35 12.46 -23.60 15.63
CA ARG A 35 11.95 -22.34 16.16
C ARG A 35 12.53 -22.05 17.56
N GLN A 36 12.61 -23.05 18.45
CA GLN A 36 13.24 -22.87 19.77
C GLN A 36 14.73 -22.56 19.66
N GLU A 37 15.46 -23.23 18.76
CA GLU A 37 16.87 -22.91 18.49
C GLU A 37 17.05 -21.47 18.01
N VAL A 38 16.24 -21.04 17.04
CA VAL A 38 16.27 -19.67 16.50
C VAL A 38 15.94 -18.65 17.60
N LEU A 39 14.94 -18.94 18.45
CA LEU A 39 14.60 -18.07 19.57
C LEU A 39 15.71 -17.99 20.61
N ALA A 40 16.39 -19.11 20.92
CA ALA A 40 17.52 -19.14 21.84
C ALA A 40 18.74 -18.40 21.27
N ALA A 41 19.02 -18.57 19.98
CA ALA A 41 20.05 -17.84 19.27
C ALA A 41 19.75 -16.34 19.23
N ALA A 42 18.51 -15.95 18.97
CA ALA A 42 18.07 -14.55 18.99
C ALA A 42 18.16 -13.94 20.40
N ALA A 43 17.82 -14.71 21.45
CA ALA A 43 17.90 -14.24 22.83
C ALA A 43 19.34 -14.03 23.32
N SER A 44 20.30 -14.80 22.79
CA SER A 44 21.73 -14.67 23.10
C SER A 44 22.50 -13.78 22.12
N PHE A 45 21.82 -13.28 21.07
CA PHE A 45 22.43 -12.43 20.07
C PHE A 45 22.67 -11.02 20.62
N ASP A 46 23.94 -10.68 20.81
CA ASP A 46 24.37 -9.33 21.09
C ASP A 46 24.89 -8.67 19.79
N PRO A 47 24.14 -7.69 19.23
CA PRO A 47 24.56 -7.00 18.00
C PRO A 47 25.92 -6.29 18.14
N SER A 48 26.33 -5.97 19.36
CA SER A 48 27.58 -5.25 19.63
C SER A 48 28.81 -6.15 19.59
N SER A 49 28.66 -7.47 19.72
CA SER A 49 29.77 -8.44 19.61
C SER A 49 29.85 -9.11 18.24
N HIS A 50 28.79 -9.06 17.42
CA HIS A 50 28.73 -9.74 16.13
C HIS A 50 29.23 -8.87 14.95
N GLN A 51 30.31 -9.29 14.27
CA GLN A 51 30.97 -8.52 13.21
C GLN A 51 30.03 -8.10 12.06
N VAL A 52 29.17 -9.01 11.60
CA VAL A 52 28.20 -8.72 10.53
C VAL A 52 27.17 -7.66 10.97
N ALA A 53 26.72 -7.72 12.23
CA ALA A 53 25.75 -6.79 12.78
C ALA A 53 26.35 -5.39 12.92
N GLN A 54 27.60 -5.31 13.36
CA GLN A 54 28.36 -4.06 13.38
C GLN A 54 28.56 -3.47 11.99
N ALA A 55 28.87 -4.30 10.98
CA ALA A 55 29.02 -3.87 9.60
C ALA A 55 27.70 -3.31 9.03
N LEU A 56 26.59 -4.00 9.28
CA LEU A 56 25.26 -3.59 8.82
C LEU A 56 24.79 -2.31 9.52
N SER A 57 25.00 -2.20 10.83
CA SER A 57 24.75 -0.98 11.61
C SER A 57 25.59 0.21 11.09
N SER A 58 26.86 -0.02 10.78
CA SER A 58 27.76 0.99 10.20
C SER A 58 27.31 1.42 8.79
N CYS A 59 26.78 0.50 7.99
CA CYS A 59 26.19 0.80 6.68
C CYS A 59 24.95 1.68 6.82
N ILE A 60 23.99 1.30 7.69
CA ILE A 60 22.76 2.06 7.95
C ILE A 60 23.10 3.47 8.45
N LYS A 61 24.06 3.61 9.37
CA LYS A 61 24.53 4.93 9.85
C LYS A 61 25.07 5.79 8.71
N ARG A 62 25.88 5.22 7.82
CA ARG A 62 26.41 5.93 6.64
C ARG A 62 25.31 6.36 5.67
N LEU A 63 24.33 5.49 5.40
CA LEU A 63 23.18 5.82 4.54
C LEU A 63 22.34 6.96 5.13
N ARG A 64 22.07 6.93 6.45
CA ARG A 64 21.34 8.01 7.14
C ARG A 64 22.10 9.33 7.11
N ALA A 65 23.41 9.31 7.34
CA ALA A 65 24.25 10.50 7.26
C ALA A 65 24.20 11.12 5.85
N ARG A 66 24.35 10.29 4.82
CA ARG A 66 24.26 10.73 3.41
C ARG A 66 22.88 11.29 3.06
N ALA A 67 21.81 10.66 3.53
CA ALA A 67 20.46 11.19 3.30
C ALA A 67 20.26 12.57 3.96
N ALA A 68 20.83 12.77 5.16
CA ALA A 68 20.80 14.07 5.83
C ALA A 68 21.63 15.13 5.10
N GLU A 69 22.80 14.76 4.56
CA GLU A 69 23.61 15.64 3.72
C GLU A 69 22.87 16.05 2.45
N VAL A 70 22.23 15.11 1.75
CA VAL A 70 21.42 15.40 0.56
C VAL A 70 20.29 16.36 0.91
N ARG A 71 19.56 16.14 2.02
CA ARG A 71 18.50 17.05 2.46
C ARG A 71 19.00 18.46 2.77
N ARG A 72 20.22 18.61 3.29
CA ARG A 72 20.84 19.93 3.53
C ARG A 72 21.36 20.57 2.23
N ALA A 73 21.82 19.76 1.28
CA ALA A 73 22.39 20.21 0.03
C ALA A 73 21.34 20.63 -1.00
N VAL A 74 20.09 20.17 -0.87
CA VAL A 74 18.97 20.69 -1.65
C VAL A 74 18.66 22.09 -1.11
N PRO A 75 18.99 23.18 -1.83
CA PRO A 75 18.59 24.50 -1.39
C PRO A 75 17.08 24.52 -1.34
N SER A 76 16.51 24.92 -0.20
CA SER A 76 15.10 25.21 -0.07
C SER A 76 14.75 26.18 -1.18
N ARG A 77 14.04 25.69 -2.21
CA ARG A 77 13.62 26.49 -3.34
C ARG A 77 12.87 27.68 -2.73
N PRO A 78 13.32 28.93 -2.94
CA PRO A 78 12.65 30.07 -2.37
C PRO A 78 11.19 29.97 -2.77
N THR A 79 10.32 29.96 -1.77
CA THR A 79 8.87 29.96 -1.97
C THR A 79 8.57 31.32 -2.59
N GLU A 80 8.65 31.39 -3.93
CA GLU A 80 8.18 32.57 -4.64
C GLU A 80 6.73 32.80 -4.18
N PRO A 81 6.40 34.02 -3.74
CA PRO A 81 5.04 34.33 -3.34
C PRO A 81 4.15 34.00 -4.52
N ARG A 82 3.30 32.98 -4.35
CA ARG A 82 2.34 32.60 -5.39
C ARG A 82 1.53 33.86 -5.72
N PRO A 83 1.42 34.25 -7.00
CA PRO A 83 0.59 35.38 -7.37
C PRO A 83 -0.81 35.15 -6.80
N GLU A 84 -1.31 36.18 -6.11
CA GLU A 84 -2.63 36.18 -5.51
C GLU A 84 -3.64 35.95 -6.64
N VAL A 85 -4.26 34.76 -6.66
CA VAL A 85 -5.27 34.42 -7.67
C VAL A 85 -6.49 35.26 -7.34
N VAL A 86 -6.65 36.37 -8.06
CA VAL A 86 -7.88 37.18 -8.03
C VAL A 86 -8.97 36.34 -8.68
N PHE A 87 -9.78 35.68 -7.86
CA PHE A 87 -10.97 35.00 -8.33
C PHE A 87 -11.95 36.07 -8.81
N HIS A 88 -12.18 36.14 -10.12
CA HIS A 88 -13.26 36.95 -10.66
C HIS A 88 -14.59 36.41 -10.13
N GLU A 89 -15.28 37.19 -9.30
CA GLU A 89 -16.65 36.94 -8.88
C GLU A 89 -17.54 36.96 -10.13
N ARG A 90 -17.78 35.78 -10.71
CA ARG A 90 -18.83 35.60 -11.69
C ARG A 90 -20.12 35.35 -10.93
N GLU A 91 -21.11 36.18 -11.18
CA GLU A 91 -22.47 36.01 -10.71
C GLU A 91 -22.97 34.62 -11.12
N THR A 92 -23.06 33.71 -10.15
CA THR A 92 -23.57 32.35 -10.36
C THR A 92 -25.06 32.43 -10.65
N VAL A 93 -25.41 32.39 -11.93
CA VAL A 93 -26.79 32.15 -12.37
C VAL A 93 -27.22 30.81 -11.80
N LEU A 94 -28.24 30.81 -10.95
CA LEU A 94 -28.85 29.60 -10.38
C LEU A 94 -29.32 28.71 -11.52
N MET A 95 -28.64 27.58 -11.72
CA MET A 95 -29.10 26.56 -12.66
C MET A 95 -30.48 26.04 -12.21
N PRO A 96 -31.40 25.77 -13.15
CA PRO A 96 -32.64 25.08 -12.84
C PRO A 96 -32.34 23.75 -12.14
N PRO A 97 -33.19 23.30 -11.20
CA PRO A 97 -33.02 22.01 -10.54
C PRO A 97 -32.97 20.91 -11.60
N LEU A 98 -31.83 20.22 -11.68
CA LEU A 98 -31.70 19.06 -12.52
C LEU A 98 -32.69 18.00 -12.04
N PRO A 99 -33.40 17.30 -12.94
CA PRO A 99 -34.27 16.20 -12.55
C PRO A 99 -33.45 15.18 -11.75
N GLU A 100 -33.99 14.74 -10.61
CA GLU A 100 -33.36 13.74 -9.76
C GLU A 100 -33.07 12.49 -10.59
N ARG A 101 -31.79 12.29 -10.91
CA ARG A 101 -31.34 11.11 -11.64
C ARG A 101 -31.59 9.93 -10.70
N PRO A 102 -32.43 8.94 -11.07
CA PRO A 102 -32.65 7.77 -10.24
C PRO A 102 -31.28 7.15 -9.94
N ALA A 103 -30.99 6.92 -8.67
CA ALA A 103 -29.76 6.27 -8.26
C ALA A 103 -29.66 4.95 -9.03
N PRO A 104 -28.56 4.68 -9.74
CA PRO A 104 -28.42 3.42 -10.47
C PRO A 104 -28.61 2.28 -9.47
N ALA A 105 -29.44 1.29 -9.82
CA ALA A 105 -29.60 0.10 -9.02
C ALA A 105 -28.21 -0.53 -8.84
N VAL A 106 -27.71 -0.53 -7.61
CA VAL A 106 -26.42 -1.15 -7.29
C VAL A 106 -26.65 -2.66 -7.37
N GLU A 107 -26.30 -3.25 -8.51
CA GLU A 107 -26.26 -4.70 -8.65
C GLU A 107 -25.33 -5.24 -7.57
N ARG A 108 -25.88 -5.99 -6.63
CA ARG A 108 -25.12 -6.65 -5.56
C ARG A 108 -24.23 -7.69 -6.21
N MET A 109 -22.94 -7.36 -6.31
CA MET A 109 -21.97 -8.23 -6.94
C MET A 109 -21.46 -9.25 -5.94
N THR A 110 -21.52 -10.52 -6.33
CA THR A 110 -20.92 -11.63 -5.58
C THR A 110 -19.43 -11.71 -5.89
N TRP A 111 -18.63 -12.08 -4.88
CA TRP A 111 -17.20 -12.28 -5.08
C TRP A 111 -16.91 -13.44 -6.02
N ASP A 112 -15.95 -13.22 -6.91
CA ASP A 112 -15.30 -14.32 -7.61
C ASP A 112 -14.32 -15.10 -6.71
N ALA A 113 -13.75 -16.18 -7.22
CA ALA A 113 -12.82 -17.02 -6.45
C ALA A 113 -11.54 -16.27 -6.04
N THR A 114 -11.05 -15.34 -6.87
CA THR A 114 -9.83 -14.56 -6.59
C THR A 114 -10.10 -13.50 -5.52
N GLU A 115 -11.24 -12.82 -5.61
CA GLU A 115 -11.72 -11.85 -4.62
C GLU A 115 -11.95 -12.52 -3.26
N ARG A 116 -12.52 -13.73 -3.24
CA ARG A 116 -12.64 -14.55 -2.02
C ARG A 116 -11.30 -14.87 -1.39
N MET A 117 -10.33 -15.36 -2.18
CA MET A 117 -8.99 -15.66 -1.68
C MET A 117 -8.30 -14.41 -1.11
N LEU A 118 -8.45 -13.25 -1.77
CA LEU A 118 -7.91 -11.98 -1.25
C LEU A 118 -8.60 -11.56 0.05
N TYR A 119 -9.90 -11.76 0.18
CA TYR A 119 -10.60 -11.48 1.42
C TYR A 119 -10.16 -12.41 2.56
N GLU A 120 -10.03 -13.71 2.30
CA GLU A 120 -9.48 -14.67 3.27
C GLU A 120 -8.06 -14.28 3.68
N ASP A 121 -7.22 -13.84 2.74
CA ASP A 121 -5.88 -13.32 3.02
C ASP A 121 -5.90 -12.10 3.94
N VAL A 122 -6.82 -11.14 3.71
CA VAL A 122 -7.00 -9.99 4.61
C VAL A 122 -7.31 -10.44 6.04
N LEU A 123 -8.23 -11.40 6.21
CA LEU A 123 -8.59 -11.91 7.53
C LEU A 123 -7.40 -12.62 8.20
N ASN A 124 -6.75 -13.53 7.48
CA ASN A 124 -5.62 -14.30 7.99
C ASN A 124 -4.44 -13.40 8.39
N LEU A 125 -4.13 -12.37 7.58
CA LEU A 125 -3.05 -11.43 7.88
C LEU A 125 -3.36 -10.57 9.12
N PHE A 126 -4.62 -10.15 9.30
CA PHE A 126 -5.03 -9.49 10.54
C PHE A 126 -4.92 -10.41 11.76
N GLU A 127 -5.33 -11.67 11.65
CA GLU A 127 -5.21 -12.66 12.73
C GLU A 127 -3.75 -12.94 13.12
N LEU A 128 -2.85 -12.95 12.13
CA LEU A 128 -1.41 -13.11 12.34
C LEU A 128 -0.71 -11.84 12.87
N GLY A 129 -1.43 -10.71 12.92
CA GLY A 129 -0.88 -9.42 13.35
C GLY A 129 -0.07 -8.69 12.26
N ASP A 130 -0.06 -9.17 11.02
CA ASP A 130 0.54 -8.46 9.88
C ASP A 130 -0.43 -7.43 9.30
N GLN A 131 -0.54 -6.30 10.00
CA GLN A 131 -1.44 -5.21 9.63
C GLN A 131 -1.07 -4.57 8.28
N ALA A 132 0.23 -4.46 7.97
CA ALA A 132 0.70 -3.84 6.73
C ALA A 132 0.37 -4.70 5.49
N GLY A 133 0.57 -6.02 5.61
CA GLY A 133 0.13 -6.99 4.62
C GLY A 133 -1.39 -6.95 4.44
N ALA A 134 -2.14 -7.02 5.54
CA ALA A 134 -3.60 -7.01 5.52
C ALA A 134 -4.18 -5.75 4.84
N MET A 135 -3.66 -4.56 5.16
CA MET A 135 -4.05 -3.31 4.48
C MET A 135 -3.75 -3.38 3.00
N THR A 136 -2.56 -3.87 2.61
CA THR A 136 -2.20 -3.99 1.19
C THR A 136 -3.18 -4.88 0.41
N SER A 137 -3.59 -6.00 1.00
CA SER A 137 -4.59 -6.91 0.40
C SER A 137 -5.99 -6.28 0.38
N LEU A 138 -6.39 -5.57 1.44
CA LEU A 138 -7.67 -4.87 1.52
C LEU A 138 -7.78 -3.79 0.43
N GLU A 139 -6.72 -3.03 0.21
CA GLU A 139 -6.68 -2.01 -0.81
C GLU A 139 -6.85 -2.59 -2.22
N ARG A 140 -6.19 -3.71 -2.50
CA ARG A 140 -6.40 -4.44 -3.77
C ARG A 140 -7.84 -4.93 -3.90
N LEU A 141 -8.42 -5.45 -2.83
CA LEU A 141 -9.80 -5.92 -2.82
C LEU A 141 -10.79 -4.77 -3.11
N VAL A 142 -10.57 -3.58 -2.54
CA VAL A 142 -11.36 -2.37 -2.84
C VAL A 142 -11.20 -1.94 -4.31
N MET A 143 -10.02 -2.08 -4.91
CA MET A 143 -9.82 -1.78 -6.35
C MET A 143 -10.55 -2.78 -7.26
N LEU A 144 -10.64 -4.05 -6.86
CA LEU A 144 -11.27 -5.10 -7.64
C LEU A 144 -12.79 -5.06 -7.56
N ASN A 145 -13.36 -4.95 -6.36
CA ASN A 145 -14.80 -5.01 -6.14
C ASN A 145 -15.26 -4.14 -4.94
N PRO A 146 -15.32 -2.80 -5.12
CA PRO A 146 -15.65 -1.84 -4.06
C PRO A 146 -17.11 -1.91 -3.60
N HIS A 147 -17.99 -2.59 -4.36
CA HIS A 147 -19.43 -2.63 -4.14
C HIS A 147 -19.93 -3.98 -3.58
N ALA A 148 -19.02 -4.90 -3.25
CA ALA A 148 -19.40 -6.16 -2.63
C ALA A 148 -20.00 -5.94 -1.23
N GLU A 149 -21.11 -6.61 -0.94
CA GLU A 149 -21.88 -6.45 0.30
C GLU A 149 -21.08 -6.90 1.53
N GLU A 150 -20.34 -7.99 1.40
CA GLU A 150 -19.48 -8.53 2.44
C GLU A 150 -18.33 -7.57 2.77
N LEU A 151 -17.72 -6.96 1.75
CA LEU A 151 -16.65 -5.96 1.92
C LEU A 151 -17.19 -4.70 2.61
N ALA A 152 -18.36 -4.22 2.19
CA ALA A 152 -19.01 -3.07 2.81
C ALA A 152 -19.29 -3.34 4.30
N THR A 153 -19.85 -4.51 4.61
CA THR A 153 -20.11 -4.95 6.00
C THR A 153 -18.82 -5.04 6.82
N PHE A 154 -17.75 -5.57 6.23
CA PHE A 154 -16.44 -5.65 6.88
C PHE A 154 -15.88 -4.26 7.19
N ILE A 155 -15.91 -3.34 6.21
CA ILE A 155 -15.43 -1.96 6.36
C ILE A 155 -16.27 -1.22 7.41
N GLU A 156 -17.58 -1.38 7.42
CA GLU A 156 -18.48 -0.74 8.39
C GLU A 156 -18.16 -1.20 9.82
N LYS A 157 -18.03 -2.51 10.05
CA LYS A 157 -17.72 -3.08 11.36
C LYS A 157 -16.35 -2.68 11.89
N ASN A 158 -15.37 -2.55 11.01
CA ASN A 158 -13.97 -2.28 11.37
C ASN A 158 -13.53 -0.84 11.07
N GLY A 159 -14.46 0.06 10.73
CA GLY A 159 -14.12 1.35 10.14
C GLY A 159 -13.21 2.23 11.01
N SER A 160 -13.45 2.25 12.32
CA SER A 160 -12.64 3.02 13.27
C SER A 160 -11.21 2.47 13.40
N LEU A 161 -11.06 1.15 13.48
CA LEU A 161 -9.76 0.47 13.52
C LEU A 161 -9.00 0.67 12.21
N LEU A 162 -9.64 0.45 11.07
CA LEU A 162 -9.02 0.63 9.77
C LEU A 162 -8.58 2.08 9.57
N ARG A 163 -9.40 3.05 9.97
CA ARG A 163 -9.04 4.47 9.96
C ARG A 163 -7.79 4.75 10.80
N SER A 164 -7.70 4.23 12.02
CA SER A 164 -6.52 4.45 12.86
C SER A 164 -5.27 3.81 12.28
N LEU A 165 -5.39 2.62 11.67
CA LEU A 165 -4.27 1.96 11.00
C LEU A 165 -3.77 2.74 9.79
N TYR A 166 -4.67 3.31 8.99
CA TYR A 166 -4.30 4.18 7.88
C TYR A 166 -3.70 5.51 8.34
N GLU A 167 -4.19 6.09 9.43
CA GLU A 167 -3.59 7.28 10.03
C GLU A 167 -2.19 6.97 10.57
N GLU A 168 -1.97 5.82 11.20
CA GLU A 168 -0.62 5.39 11.58
C GLU A 168 0.28 5.19 10.33
N HIS A 169 -0.25 4.57 9.28
CA HIS A 169 0.49 4.27 8.06
C HIS A 169 0.87 5.51 7.25
N PHE A 170 -0.06 6.45 7.07
CA PHE A 170 0.18 7.69 6.33
C PHE A 170 0.89 8.75 7.19
N GLY A 171 0.82 8.62 8.50
CA GLY A 171 1.08 9.71 9.44
C GLY A 171 -0.13 10.65 9.54
N SER A 172 0.11 11.94 9.76
CA SER A 172 -1.00 12.89 9.90
C SER A 172 -1.91 12.90 8.66
N LEU A 173 -3.23 12.85 8.88
CA LEU A 173 -4.23 13.06 7.81
C LEU A 173 -4.23 14.49 7.27
N ASP A 174 -3.46 15.40 7.87
CA ASP A 174 -3.22 16.75 7.36
C ASP A 174 -2.15 16.80 6.25
N ARG A 175 -1.49 15.67 5.95
CA ARG A 175 -0.56 15.55 4.82
C ARG A 175 -1.26 15.78 3.48
N VAL A 176 -0.50 16.28 2.52
CA VAL A 176 -1.01 16.64 1.19
C VAL A 176 -0.44 15.64 0.18
N PRO A 177 -1.27 14.75 -0.41
CA PRO A 177 -0.81 13.89 -1.49
C PRO A 177 -0.50 14.74 -2.73
N VAL A 178 0.65 14.49 -3.35
CA VAL A 178 1.11 15.18 -4.55
C VAL A 178 1.14 14.20 -5.73
N PRO A 179 0.53 14.51 -6.88
CA PRO A 179 0.65 13.68 -8.07
C PRO A 179 2.10 13.59 -8.55
N MET A 180 2.58 12.38 -8.81
CA MET A 180 3.89 12.15 -9.41
C MET A 180 3.86 12.45 -10.91
N GLN A 181 4.72 13.35 -11.39
CA GLN A 181 4.76 13.74 -12.81
C GLN A 181 5.42 12.69 -13.71
N ASP A 182 6.41 11.96 -13.17
CA ASP A 182 7.21 10.97 -13.90
C ASP A 182 6.78 9.52 -13.58
N ALA A 183 5.52 9.32 -13.21
CA ALA A 183 4.98 8.00 -12.94
C ALA A 183 5.02 7.15 -14.22
N HIS A 184 5.69 6.00 -14.15
CA HIS A 184 5.64 5.04 -15.24
C HIS A 184 4.22 4.49 -15.35
N PRO A 185 3.70 4.23 -16.56
CA PRO A 185 2.34 3.73 -16.74
C PRO A 185 2.23 2.32 -16.15
N ILE A 186 1.81 2.24 -14.89
CA ILE A 186 1.52 0.99 -14.19
C ILE A 186 0.03 0.71 -14.36
N LYS A 187 -0.30 -0.48 -14.87
CA LYS A 187 -1.69 -0.92 -14.97
C LYS A 187 -2.22 -1.22 -13.57
N ILE A 188 -3.11 -0.36 -13.06
CA ILE A 188 -3.87 -0.62 -11.84
C ILE A 188 -4.91 -1.71 -12.15
N PRO A 189 -4.87 -2.88 -11.47
CA PRO A 189 -5.87 -3.91 -11.65
C PRO A 189 -7.17 -3.49 -10.96
N THR A 190 -8.02 -2.76 -11.67
CA THR A 190 -9.34 -2.34 -11.20
C THR A 190 -10.41 -2.65 -12.23
N ARG A 191 -11.56 -3.17 -11.78
CA ARG A 191 -12.78 -3.29 -12.59
C ARG A 191 -13.59 -1.99 -12.62
N TYR A 192 -13.29 -1.08 -11.70
CA TYR A 192 -14.02 0.16 -11.45
C TYR A 192 -13.07 1.35 -11.51
N PRO A 193 -12.61 1.74 -12.71
CA PRO A 193 -11.64 2.83 -12.86
C PRO A 193 -12.14 4.14 -12.26
N GLN A 194 -13.47 4.35 -12.23
CA GLN A 194 -14.12 5.50 -11.59
C GLN A 194 -13.69 5.71 -10.13
N VAL A 195 -13.56 4.65 -9.33
CA VAL A 195 -13.16 4.76 -7.91
C VAL A 195 -11.78 5.42 -7.79
N VAL A 196 -10.84 4.98 -8.63
CA VAL A 196 -9.48 5.53 -8.67
C VAL A 196 -9.49 6.96 -9.22
N MET A 197 -10.22 7.17 -10.31
CA MET A 197 -10.27 8.47 -10.99
C MET A 197 -10.95 9.54 -10.13
N ASP A 198 -11.96 9.20 -9.35
CA ASP A 198 -12.67 10.14 -8.47
C ASP A 198 -11.78 10.62 -7.34
N VAL A 199 -10.94 9.74 -6.77
CA VAL A 199 -9.92 10.13 -5.79
C VAL A 199 -8.81 10.94 -6.46
N LEU A 200 -8.27 10.49 -7.59
CA LEU A 200 -7.22 11.22 -8.32
C LEU A 200 -7.62 12.65 -8.70
N ARG A 201 -8.87 12.87 -9.10
CA ARG A 201 -9.40 14.21 -9.42
C ARG A 201 -9.42 15.16 -8.22
N LEU A 202 -9.43 14.62 -6.99
CA LEU A 202 -9.37 15.41 -5.77
C LEU A 202 -7.92 15.71 -5.34
N VAL A 203 -6.94 15.00 -5.88
CA VAL A 203 -5.52 15.17 -5.55
C VAL A 203 -4.90 16.23 -6.46
N ASP A 204 -4.97 17.48 -6.02
CA ASP A 204 -4.44 18.66 -6.71
C ASP A 204 -3.05 19.10 -6.19
N GLY A 205 -2.49 18.36 -5.22
CA GLY A 205 -1.24 18.73 -4.55
C GLY A 205 -1.39 19.89 -3.55
N HIS A 206 -2.62 20.29 -3.20
CA HIS A 206 -2.90 21.35 -2.23
C HIS A 206 -3.87 20.90 -1.12
N ARG A 207 -4.75 19.93 -1.39
CA ARG A 207 -5.70 19.42 -0.41
C ARG A 207 -5.08 18.38 0.49
N SER A 208 -5.36 18.48 1.79
CA SER A 208 -4.98 17.43 2.74
C SER A 208 -5.77 16.14 2.49
N ILE A 209 -5.25 15.01 2.98
CA ILE A 209 -6.00 13.74 2.98
C ILE A 209 -7.36 13.95 3.66
N ARG A 210 -7.40 14.64 4.80
CA ARG A 210 -8.64 14.97 5.52
C ARG A 210 -9.66 15.71 4.65
N ASP A 211 -9.23 16.66 3.82
CA ASP A 211 -10.13 17.39 2.92
C ASP A 211 -10.61 16.54 1.75
N ILE A 212 -9.75 15.63 1.27
CA ILE A 212 -10.13 14.63 0.25
C ILE A 212 -11.22 13.70 0.81
N LEU A 213 -11.07 13.21 2.05
CA LEU A 213 -12.09 12.36 2.71
C LEU A 213 -13.46 13.04 2.79
N LYS A 214 -13.49 14.34 3.09
CA LYS A 214 -14.75 15.11 3.19
C LYS A 214 -15.44 15.33 1.84
N ARG A 215 -14.69 15.32 0.74
CA ARG A 215 -15.19 15.65 -0.61
C ARG A 215 -15.39 14.41 -1.48
N SER A 216 -14.77 13.29 -1.11
CA SER A 216 -14.94 12.02 -1.79
C SER A 216 -16.39 11.57 -1.70
N VAL A 217 -16.90 11.03 -2.81
CA VAL A 217 -18.21 10.34 -2.84
C VAL A 217 -18.11 8.92 -2.26
N LEU A 218 -16.89 8.42 -2.08
CA LEU A 218 -16.62 7.10 -1.50
C LEU A 218 -16.67 7.16 0.02
N GLY A 219 -16.85 6.01 0.68
CA GLY A 219 -16.69 5.92 2.12
C GLY A 219 -15.28 6.34 2.56
N GLU A 220 -15.14 6.75 3.81
CA GLU A 220 -13.86 7.24 4.36
C GLU A 220 -12.73 6.21 4.18
N VAL A 221 -12.95 4.97 4.63
CA VAL A 221 -11.98 3.88 4.51
C VAL A 221 -11.69 3.51 3.05
N GLN A 222 -12.70 3.52 2.18
CA GLN A 222 -12.50 3.25 0.75
C GLN A 222 -11.63 4.32 0.08
N THR A 223 -11.83 5.58 0.47
CA THR A 223 -11.00 6.70 0.02
C THR A 223 -9.57 6.53 0.51
N LEU A 224 -9.36 6.19 1.79
CA LEU A 224 -8.02 5.89 2.34
C LEU A 224 -7.36 4.72 1.61
N CYS A 225 -8.11 3.65 1.35
CA CYS A 225 -7.61 2.50 0.58
C CYS A 225 -7.14 2.92 -0.82
N SER A 226 -7.92 3.78 -1.48
CA SER A 226 -7.59 4.28 -2.82
C SER A 226 -6.34 5.16 -2.80
N VAL A 227 -6.21 6.06 -1.82
CA VAL A 227 -5.02 6.90 -1.63
C VAL A 227 -3.78 6.04 -1.36
N GLY A 228 -3.87 5.06 -0.45
CA GLY A 228 -2.79 4.14 -0.14
C GLY A 228 -2.35 3.34 -1.36
N HIS A 229 -3.32 2.86 -2.15
CA HIS A 229 -3.04 2.07 -3.34
C HIS A 229 -2.30 2.91 -4.38
N LEU A 230 -2.79 4.12 -4.63
CA LEU A 230 -2.18 5.08 -5.56
C LEU A 230 -0.76 5.47 -5.12
N ALA A 231 -0.53 5.67 -3.83
CA ALA A 231 0.79 5.96 -3.28
C ALA A 231 1.76 4.78 -3.49
N ARG A 232 1.34 3.54 -3.18
CA ARG A 232 2.17 2.34 -3.41
C ARG A 232 2.46 2.08 -4.88
N CYS A 233 1.51 2.37 -5.76
CA CYS A 233 1.71 2.29 -7.20
C CYS A 233 2.55 3.44 -7.76
N GLY A 234 3.00 4.39 -6.93
CA GLY A 234 3.85 5.50 -7.36
C GLY A 234 3.13 6.59 -8.16
N PHE A 235 1.79 6.64 -8.09
CA PHE A 235 1.03 7.73 -8.69
C PHE A 235 0.96 8.96 -7.78
N LEU A 236 1.07 8.75 -6.46
CA LEU A 236 1.04 9.80 -5.46
C LEU A 236 2.27 9.72 -4.56
N GLU A 237 2.81 10.87 -4.18
CA GLU A 237 3.74 11.00 -3.07
C GLU A 237 3.00 11.61 -1.88
N LEU A 238 3.06 10.95 -0.72
CA LEU A 238 2.56 11.54 0.52
C LEU A 238 3.68 12.43 1.07
N ALA A 239 3.48 13.76 1.04
CA ALA A 239 4.42 14.77 1.55
C ALA A 239 4.12 15.12 3.00
#